data_AF-A0A8S2WQE4-F1
#
_entry.id   AF-A0A8S2WQE4-F1
#
_cell.length_a   1.000
_cell.length_b   1.000
_cell.length_c   1.000
_cell.angle_alpha   90.00
_cell.angle_beta   90.00
_cell.angle_gamma   90.00
#
_symmetry.space_group_name_H-M   'P 1'
#
loop_
_entity.id
_entity.type
_entity.pdbx_description
1 polymer ?
#
loop_
_entity_poly.entity_id
_entity_poly.type
_entity_poly.pdbx_seq_one_letter_code
_entity_poly.pdbx_strand_id
1 'polypeptide(L)'
;LASYCSIKGECLVEVRSAYNESIQRKHSFTLTMTQQISIDYETHSPRFSVHDALQMQQGIEYLNENGYAVFADVLAPDEITANIDLFWEYLENLPAPYHIRRDDSQTWDAAWPGLTHVGIMPSDGIPHSQFMWCVRGNPH
;
A
#
# COMPACT_ATOMS: atom_id res chain seq x y z
N LEU A 1 21.68 1.95 19.28
CA LEU A 1 22.73 1.19 18.53
C LEU A 1 22.25 -0.25 18.41
N ALA A 2 21.51 -0.56 17.35
CA ALA A 2 21.07 -1.92 17.08
C ALA A 2 22.10 -2.55 16.12
N SER A 3 22.73 -3.64 16.53
CA SER A 3 23.60 -4.44 15.69
C SER A 3 22.74 -5.42 14.89
N TYR A 4 22.95 -5.46 13.57
CA TYR A 4 22.38 -6.47 12.68
C TYR A 4 23.15 -7.78 12.78
N CYS A 5 22.44 -8.89 12.96
CA CYS A 5 22.95 -10.24 12.67
C CYS A 5 21.91 -10.94 11.79
N SER A 6 22.29 -11.27 10.56
CA SER A 6 21.48 -12.01 9.61
C SER A 6 22.22 -13.29 9.26
N ILE A 7 21.78 -14.44 9.76
CA ILE A 7 21.81 -15.72 9.03
C ILE A 7 20.69 -16.62 9.60
N LYS A 8 19.78 -17.06 8.71
CA LYS A 8 18.66 -18.02 8.90
C LYS A 8 17.33 -17.47 9.43
N GLY A 9 16.49 -16.99 8.50
CA GLY A 9 15.12 -17.48 8.34
C GLY A 9 14.04 -17.08 9.35
N GLU A 10 14.32 -16.31 10.40
CA GLU A 10 13.29 -15.86 11.35
C GLU A 10 13.52 -14.39 11.73
N CYS A 11 12.65 -13.50 11.23
CA CYS A 11 12.66 -12.09 11.62
C CYS A 11 11.71 -11.92 12.82
N LEU A 12 12.26 -11.99 14.03
CA LEU A 12 11.55 -11.63 15.25
C LEU A 12 11.70 -10.11 15.47
N VAL A 13 10.64 -9.35 15.19
CA VAL A 13 10.58 -7.93 15.55
C VAL A 13 10.20 -7.84 17.04
N GLU A 14 11.21 -7.69 17.90
CA GLU A 14 11.01 -7.49 19.34
C GLU A 14 10.67 -6.01 19.60
N VAL A 15 9.37 -5.68 19.70
CA VAL A 15 8.92 -4.34 20.11
C VAL A 15 9.06 -4.21 21.62
N ARG A 16 10.18 -3.64 22.08
CA ARG A 16 10.37 -3.28 23.50
C ARG A 16 9.63 -1.98 23.81
N SER A 17 8.42 -2.09 24.34
CA SER A 17 7.71 -0.98 24.99
C SER A 17 8.35 -0.68 26.35
N ALA A 18 9.04 0.45 26.46
CA ALA A 18 9.50 0.98 27.74
C ALA A 18 8.30 1.62 28.47
N TYR A 19 7.75 0.92 29.46
CA TYR A 19 6.76 1.48 30.38
C TYR A 19 7.22 1.27 31.83
N ASN A 20 7.25 2.38 32.57
CA ASN A 20 7.78 2.54 33.92
C ASN A 20 7.24 1.52 34.95
N GLU A 21 8.14 1.05 35.82
CA GLU A 21 7.87 0.44 37.13
C GLU A 21 6.94 1.35 37.97
N SER A 22 6.04 0.95 38.87
CA SER A 22 5.65 -0.33 39.45
C SER A 22 4.39 -0.08 40.31
N ILE A 23 3.25 -0.73 40.03
CA ILE A 23 2.23 -1.06 41.05
C ILE A 23 1.78 -2.49 40.80
N GLN A 24 2.23 -3.37 41.69
CA GLN A 24 1.97 -4.80 41.73
C GLN A 24 0.50 -5.08 42.06
N ARG A 25 -0.29 -5.57 41.11
CA ARG A 25 -1.46 -6.40 41.40
C ARG A 25 -1.55 -7.60 40.45
N LYS A 26 -1.37 -8.76 41.07
CA LYS A 26 -1.72 -10.11 40.62
C LYS A 26 -2.91 -10.13 39.66
N HIS A 27 -2.67 -10.58 38.42
CA HIS A 27 -3.41 -11.66 37.77
C HIS A 27 -2.52 -12.15 36.62
N SER A 28 -1.89 -13.31 36.82
CA SER A 28 -1.18 -14.00 35.74
C SER A 28 -2.23 -14.55 34.77
N PHE A 29 -2.38 -13.87 33.64
CA PHE A 29 -3.10 -14.39 32.49
C PHE A 29 -2.25 -14.08 31.26
N THR A 30 -1.24 -14.91 31.02
CA THR A 30 -0.44 -14.83 29.81
C THR A 30 -1.01 -15.83 28.81
N LEU A 31 -1.95 -15.37 27.99
CA LEU A 31 -2.38 -16.09 26.80
C LEU A 31 -1.70 -15.44 25.60
N THR A 32 -0.48 -15.87 25.30
CA THR A 32 0.18 -15.57 24.02
C THR A 32 -0.43 -16.49 22.97
N MET A 33 -1.56 -16.09 22.41
CA MET A 33 -2.07 -16.66 21.15
C MET A 33 -1.25 -16.04 20.02
N THR A 34 -0.15 -16.70 19.64
CA THR A 34 0.49 -16.44 18.35
C THR A 34 -0.39 -17.07 17.28
N GLN A 35 -1.36 -16.31 16.75
CA GLN A 35 -2.17 -16.77 15.63
C GLN A 35 -1.27 -16.80 14.38
N GLN A 36 -0.94 -18.00 13.92
CA GLN A 36 -0.28 -18.19 12.64
C GLN A 36 -1.29 -17.86 11.54
N ILE A 37 -1.16 -16.68 10.94
CA ILE A 37 -1.99 -16.26 9.81
C ILE A 37 -1.41 -16.93 8.55
N SER A 38 -2.10 -17.93 8.02
CA SER A 38 -1.82 -18.46 6.68
C SER A 38 -2.49 -17.55 5.66
N ILE A 39 -1.69 -16.96 4.75
CA ILE A 39 -2.22 -16.14 3.66
C ILE A 39 -2.68 -17.07 2.55
N ASP A 40 -3.94 -16.92 2.13
CA ASP A 40 -4.51 -17.59 0.97
C ASP A 40 -4.32 -16.71 -0.27
N TYR A 41 -3.74 -17.29 -1.32
CA TYR A 41 -3.50 -16.63 -2.60
C TYR A 41 -4.40 -17.17 -3.73
N GLU A 42 -5.16 -18.24 -3.47
CA GLU A 42 -6.02 -18.91 -4.46
C GLU A 42 -7.43 -18.33 -4.48
N THR A 43 -7.91 -17.85 -3.32
CA THR A 43 -9.24 -17.24 -3.24
C THR A 43 -9.25 -15.87 -3.93
N HIS A 44 -10.07 -15.75 -4.98
CA HIS A 44 -10.32 -14.48 -5.65
C HIS A 44 -11.47 -13.72 -5.00
N SER A 45 -11.22 -12.45 -4.62
CA SER A 45 -12.28 -11.56 -4.18
C SER A 45 -13.20 -11.18 -5.34
N PRO A 46 -14.54 -11.20 -5.16
CA PRO A 46 -15.46 -10.72 -6.17
C PRO A 46 -15.22 -9.24 -6.47
N ARG A 47 -15.48 -8.85 -7.71
CA ARG A 47 -15.35 -7.47 -8.19
C ARG A 47 -16.71 -6.97 -8.66
N PHE A 48 -17.04 -5.74 -8.29
CA PHE A 48 -18.36 -5.15 -8.55
C PHE A 48 -18.20 -3.90 -9.42
N SER A 49 -18.84 -3.86 -10.58
CA SER A 49 -18.77 -2.69 -11.46
C SER A 49 -19.49 -1.49 -10.85
N VAL A 50 -18.87 -0.31 -10.89
CA VAL A 50 -19.50 0.95 -10.45
C VAL A 50 -20.58 1.47 -11.41
N HIS A 51 -20.62 0.93 -12.63
CA HIS A 51 -21.59 1.30 -13.65
C HIS A 51 -22.88 0.47 -13.61
N ASP A 52 -22.96 -0.52 -12.72
CA ASP A 52 -24.11 -1.38 -12.52
C ASP A 52 -24.64 -1.20 -11.09
N ALA A 53 -25.84 -0.63 -10.97
CA ALA A 53 -26.45 -0.33 -9.67
C ALA A 53 -26.69 -1.59 -8.81
N LEU A 54 -26.98 -2.75 -9.42
CA LEU A 54 -27.16 -3.99 -8.69
C LEU A 54 -25.82 -4.47 -8.14
N GLN A 55 -24.76 -4.42 -8.95
CA GLN A 55 -23.42 -4.79 -8.50
C GLN A 55 -22.88 -3.82 -7.44
N MET A 56 -23.16 -2.52 -7.56
CA MET A 56 -22.81 -1.57 -6.50
C MET A 56 -23.47 -1.93 -5.16
N GLN A 57 -24.75 -2.26 -5.19
CA GLN A 57 -25.47 -2.70 -3.99
C GLN A 57 -24.87 -3.99 -3.41
N GLN A 58 -24.57 -4.98 -4.26
CA GLN A 58 -23.91 -6.21 -3.86
C GLN A 58 -22.51 -5.96 -3.26
N GLY A 59 -21.76 -5.02 -3.83
CA GLY A 59 -20.45 -4.62 -3.31
C GLY A 59 -20.53 -3.97 -1.94
N ILE A 60 -21.56 -3.15 -1.69
CA ILE A 60 -21.82 -2.56 -0.37
C ILE A 60 -22.23 -3.63 0.63
N GLU A 61 -23.09 -4.58 0.25
CA GLU A 61 -23.45 -5.73 1.09
C GLU A 61 -22.22 -6.57 1.44
N TYR A 62 -21.39 -6.88 0.44
CA TYR A 62 -20.14 -7.60 0.64
C TYR A 62 -19.18 -6.86 1.58
N LEU A 63 -19.05 -5.53 1.44
CA LEU A 63 -18.28 -4.69 2.34
C LEU A 63 -18.78 -4.76 3.79
N ASN A 64 -20.10 -4.68 4.00
CA ASN A 64 -20.70 -4.76 5.33
C ASN A 64 -20.49 -6.13 5.98
N GLU A 65 -20.51 -7.21 5.20
CA GLU A 65 -20.32 -8.58 5.67
C GLU A 65 -18.85 -8.94 5.93
N ASN A 66 -17.93 -8.48 5.07
CA ASN A 66 -16.53 -8.95 5.05
C ASN A 66 -15.52 -7.89 5.49
N GLY A 67 -15.91 -6.63 5.62
CA GLY A 67 -15.04 -5.51 6.00
C GLY A 67 -14.18 -4.94 4.86
N TYR A 68 -14.33 -5.44 3.63
CA TYR A 68 -13.71 -4.90 2.42
C TYR A 68 -14.56 -5.23 1.18
N ALA A 69 -14.36 -4.51 0.08
CA ALA A 69 -14.92 -4.83 -1.24
C ALA A 69 -13.98 -4.34 -2.35
N VAL A 70 -14.09 -4.94 -3.54
CA VAL A 70 -13.33 -4.52 -4.73
C VAL A 70 -14.29 -3.98 -5.78
N PHE A 71 -14.21 -2.67 -6.03
CA PHE A 71 -14.96 -2.05 -7.12
C PHE A 71 -14.13 -2.05 -8.41
N ALA A 72 -14.78 -2.41 -9.51
CA ALA A 72 -14.21 -2.46 -10.85
C ALA A 72 -14.75 -1.31 -11.69
N ASP A 73 -14.07 -1.05 -12.81
CA ASP A 73 -14.49 -0.06 -13.81
C ASP A 73 -14.62 1.38 -13.26
N VAL A 74 -13.86 1.72 -12.21
CA VAL A 74 -13.83 3.09 -11.63
C VAL A 74 -13.29 4.10 -12.64
N LEU A 75 -12.32 3.68 -13.45
CA LEU A 75 -11.72 4.47 -14.52
C LEU A 75 -11.89 3.73 -15.85
N ALA A 76 -12.20 4.47 -16.90
CA ALA A 76 -12.18 3.97 -18.26
C ALA A 76 -10.72 3.69 -18.73
N PRO A 77 -10.51 2.80 -19.73
CA PRO A 77 -9.16 2.42 -20.16
C PRO A 77 -8.28 3.60 -20.63
N ASP A 78 -8.88 4.60 -21.25
CA ASP A 78 -8.22 5.84 -21.68
C ASP A 78 -7.86 6.73 -20.49
N GLU A 79 -8.74 6.84 -19.48
CA GLU A 79 -8.44 7.54 -18.23
C GLU A 79 -7.31 6.87 -17.45
N ILE A 80 -7.28 5.54 -17.42
CA ILE A 80 -6.16 4.77 -16.82
C ILE A 80 -4.86 5.12 -17.53
N THR A 81 -4.86 5.10 -18.87
CA THR A 81 -3.68 5.43 -19.68
C THR A 81 -3.19 6.85 -19.39
N ALA A 82 -4.11 7.82 -19.40
CA ALA A 82 -3.80 9.22 -19.11
C ALA A 82 -3.22 9.41 -17.69
N ASN A 83 -3.77 8.72 -16.68
CA ASN A 83 -3.25 8.79 -15.32
C ASN A 83 -1.86 8.14 -15.18
N ILE A 84 -1.61 7.03 -15.89
CA ILE A 84 -0.26 6.43 -15.96
C ILE A 84 0.72 7.42 -16.60
N ASP A 85 0.33 8.11 -17.65
CA ASP A 85 1.17 9.12 -18.30
C ASP A 85 1.47 10.30 -17.37
N LEU A 86 0.49 10.79 -16.62
CA LEU A 86 0.70 11.82 -15.58
C LEU A 86 1.63 11.37 -14.46
N PHE A 87 1.57 10.08 -14.07
CA PHE A 87 2.49 9.52 -13.08
C PHE A 87 3.93 9.51 -13.62
N TRP A 88 4.13 9.11 -14.88
CA TRP A 88 5.44 9.16 -15.52
C TRP A 88 5.95 10.59 -15.72
N GLU A 89 5.09 11.51 -16.15
CA GLU A 89 5.43 12.93 -16.26
C GLU A 89 5.91 13.48 -14.91
N TYR A 90 5.24 13.14 -13.81
CA TYR A 90 5.70 13.50 -12.47
C TYR A 90 7.10 12.94 -12.18
N LEU A 91 7.32 11.63 -12.43
CA LEU A 91 8.59 10.97 -12.14
C LEU A 91 9.75 11.56 -12.95
N GLU A 92 9.57 11.77 -14.25
CA GLU A 92 10.60 12.29 -15.16
C GLU A 92 10.93 13.77 -14.91
N ASN A 93 10.01 14.52 -14.31
CA ASN A 93 10.21 15.93 -13.95
C ASN A 93 10.79 16.15 -12.54
N LEU A 94 11.06 15.08 -11.78
CA LEU A 94 11.69 15.22 -10.47
C LEU A 94 13.09 15.84 -10.62
N PRO A 95 13.48 16.77 -9.73
CA PRO A 95 14.81 17.37 -9.79
C PRO A 95 15.91 16.38 -9.41
N ALA A 96 17.16 16.73 -9.69
CA ALA A 96 18.31 15.94 -9.23
C ALA A 96 18.21 15.65 -7.72
N PRO A 97 18.53 14.42 -7.27
CA PRO A 97 19.29 13.39 -7.99
C PRO A 97 18.45 12.44 -8.87
N TYR A 98 17.14 12.68 -9.01
CA TYR A 98 16.26 11.80 -9.77
C TYR A 98 16.42 12.06 -11.28
N HIS A 99 16.77 11.01 -12.02
CA HIS A 99 16.95 11.03 -13.48
C HIS A 99 16.34 9.76 -14.09
N ILE A 100 15.11 9.45 -13.68
CA ILE A 100 14.37 8.28 -14.15
C ILE A 100 13.77 8.55 -15.53
N ARG A 101 13.70 7.50 -16.36
CA ARG A 101 13.07 7.53 -17.68
C ARG A 101 12.18 6.31 -17.87
N ARG A 102 10.95 6.51 -18.34
CA ARG A 102 9.99 5.42 -18.59
C ARG A 102 10.51 4.40 -19.59
N ASP A 103 11.24 4.87 -20.60
CA ASP A 103 11.71 4.07 -21.72
C ASP A 103 13.06 3.36 -21.46
N ASP A 104 13.71 3.65 -20.33
CA ASP A 104 15.00 3.07 -19.97
C ASP A 104 15.01 2.54 -18.53
N SER A 105 14.76 1.24 -18.39
CA SER A 105 14.74 0.57 -17.10
C SER A 105 16.09 0.62 -16.37
N GLN A 106 17.22 0.86 -17.06
CA GLN A 106 18.52 0.98 -16.40
C GLN A 106 18.59 2.22 -15.49
N THR A 107 17.73 3.22 -15.74
CA THR A 107 17.65 4.43 -14.91
C THR A 107 16.92 4.19 -13.59
N TRP A 108 16.19 3.08 -13.43
CA TRP A 108 15.28 2.89 -12.29
C TRP A 108 16.04 2.49 -11.03
N ASP A 109 17.03 1.60 -11.13
CA ASP A 109 17.69 0.98 -9.97
C ASP A 109 18.29 1.99 -8.97
N ALA A 110 18.90 3.06 -9.48
CA ALA A 110 19.58 4.05 -8.66
C ALA A 110 18.77 5.34 -8.44
N ALA A 111 17.81 5.64 -9.32
CA ALA A 111 17.10 6.93 -9.34
C ALA A 111 15.60 6.81 -9.04
N TRP A 112 15.10 5.62 -8.68
CA TRP A 112 13.69 5.48 -8.27
C TRP A 112 13.41 6.27 -6.99
N PRO A 113 12.40 7.16 -6.97
CA PRO A 113 12.09 7.97 -5.81
C PRO A 113 11.41 7.16 -4.69
N GLY A 114 11.62 7.60 -3.45
CA GLY A 114 11.01 6.99 -2.26
C GLY A 114 11.78 5.80 -1.68
N LEU A 115 11.08 5.02 -0.87
CA LEU A 115 11.60 3.89 -0.13
C LEU A 115 11.39 2.61 -0.93
N THR A 116 12.34 2.30 -1.82
CA THR A 116 12.28 1.17 -2.77
C THR A 116 12.03 -0.19 -2.10
N HIS A 117 12.58 -0.41 -0.90
CA HIS A 117 12.40 -1.66 -0.14
C HIS A 117 10.99 -1.88 0.42
N VAL A 118 10.14 -0.85 0.46
CA VAL A 118 8.73 -0.94 0.92
C VAL A 118 7.72 -0.45 -0.13
N GLY A 119 8.18 0.08 -1.27
CA GLY A 119 7.31 0.58 -2.34
C GLY A 119 6.54 1.86 -1.98
N ILE A 120 7.03 2.65 -1.02
CA ILE A 120 6.34 3.86 -0.54
C ILE A 120 7.11 5.11 -0.96
N MET A 121 6.42 6.12 -1.51
CA MET A 121 6.96 7.46 -1.78
C MET A 121 6.40 8.45 -0.75
N PRO A 122 7.12 8.73 0.36
CA PRO A 122 6.63 9.62 1.40
C PRO A 122 6.86 11.12 1.11
N SER A 123 7.70 11.44 0.12
CA SER A 123 8.23 12.78 -0.13
C SER A 123 8.06 13.20 -1.61
N ASP A 124 8.77 14.26 -2.02
CA ASP A 124 8.91 14.68 -3.42
C ASP A 124 7.63 15.25 -4.05
N GLY A 125 6.63 15.54 -3.23
CA GLY A 125 5.40 16.21 -3.67
C GLY A 125 4.41 15.30 -4.37
N ILE A 126 4.64 13.98 -4.44
CA ILE A 126 3.69 13.03 -5.04
C ILE A 126 2.24 13.23 -4.56
N PRO A 127 1.92 13.50 -3.27
CA PRO A 127 0.53 13.65 -2.83
C PRO A 127 -0.18 14.87 -3.43
N HIS A 128 0.58 15.81 -3.99
CA HIS A 128 0.11 17.04 -4.65
C HIS A 128 0.38 17.03 -6.17
N SER A 129 0.86 15.92 -6.73
CA SER A 129 1.04 15.76 -8.18
C SER A 129 -0.30 15.82 -8.92
N GLN A 130 -0.26 16.22 -10.19
CA GLN A 130 -1.44 16.22 -11.07
C GLN A 130 -2.09 14.84 -11.13
N PHE A 131 -1.28 13.77 -11.22
CA PHE A 131 -1.74 12.37 -11.13
C PHE A 131 -2.62 12.11 -9.90
N MET A 132 -2.15 12.46 -8.70
CA MET A 132 -2.93 12.22 -7.48
C MET A 132 -4.21 13.06 -7.42
N TRP A 133 -4.21 14.28 -7.96
CA TRP A 133 -5.41 15.09 -8.05
C TRP A 133 -6.44 14.53 -9.04
N CYS A 134 -5.99 14.05 -10.20
CA CYS A 134 -6.86 13.41 -11.19
C CYS A 134 -7.53 12.16 -10.63
N VAL A 135 -6.78 11.28 -9.95
CA VAL A 135 -7.34 10.06 -9.33
C VAL A 135 -8.34 10.41 -8.22
N ARG A 136 -8.02 11.36 -7.31
CA ARG A 136 -8.89 11.73 -6.18
C ARG A 136 -10.11 12.55 -6.59
N GLY A 137 -10.02 13.26 -7.71
CA GLY A 137 -11.08 14.10 -8.24
C GLY A 137 -12.01 13.36 -9.20
N ASN A 138 -11.84 12.05 -9.38
CA ASN A 138 -12.72 11.27 -10.24
C ASN A 138 -14.16 11.25 -9.66
N PRO A 139 -15.20 11.44 -10.50
CA PRO A 139 -16.59 11.51 -10.06
C PRO A 139 -17.27 10.15 -9.83
N HIS A 140 -16.63 9.04 -10.20
CA HIS A 140 -17.10 7.67 -9.99
C HIS A 140 -16.57 7.11 -8.67
#